data_AF-A0A3A8H829-F1
#
_entry.id   AF-A0A3A8H829-F1
#
_cell.length_a   1.000
_cell.length_b   1.000
_cell.length_c   1.000
_cell.angle_alpha   90.00
_cell.angle_beta   90.00
_cell.angle_gamma   90.00
#
_symmetry.space_group_name_H-M   'P 1'
#
loop_
_entity.id
_entity.type
_entity.pdbx_description
1 polymer ?
#
loop_
_entity_poly.entity_id
_entity_poly.type
_entity_poly.pdbx_seq_one_letter_code
_entity_poly.pdbx_strand_id
1 'polypeptide(L)'
;MARRDWDDADDEGPVSGTRALERAIQETRTVYRQADAAYAPYSCPASGECCQLSVTKRQPWLWLPEWELLKRSKPLPPARADGACPYLDAAGLRCTVYADRPFGCRTFFCQRIQGPARQPSEEVARLLLRLERISQRVMPSLQGPRPLLEWYAGVSTAPAREER
;
A
#
# COMPACT_ATOMS: atom_id res chain seq x y z
N MET A 1 19.69 58.88 -3.64
CA MET A 1 18.31 58.35 -3.55
C MET A 1 18.04 57.59 -4.85
N ALA A 2 17.75 56.31 -4.93
CA ALA A 2 17.77 55.16 -4.02
C ALA A 2 18.10 53.95 -4.91
N ARG A 3 18.96 53.04 -4.43
CA ARG A 3 19.20 51.73 -5.04
C ARG A 3 17.94 50.88 -4.86
N ARG A 4 17.53 50.15 -5.89
CA ARG A 4 16.54 49.08 -5.75
C ARG A 4 17.20 47.81 -6.25
N ASP A 5 17.86 47.15 -5.30
CA ASP A 5 18.21 45.73 -5.35
C ASP A 5 16.98 44.93 -5.73
N TRP A 6 17.13 44.10 -6.76
CA TRP A 6 16.24 42.98 -7.05
C TRP A 6 16.99 41.71 -6.66
N ASP A 7 17.18 41.56 -5.35
CA ASP A 7 17.40 40.26 -4.73
C ASP A 7 16.05 39.82 -4.17
N ASP A 8 15.44 38.85 -4.83
CA ASP A 8 14.62 37.84 -4.16
C ASP A 8 14.87 36.52 -4.88
N ALA A 9 15.87 35.84 -4.35
CA ALA A 9 16.07 34.41 -4.55
C ALA A 9 14.96 33.62 -3.83
N ASP A 10 14.79 32.38 -4.31
CA ASP A 10 14.24 31.24 -3.60
C ASP A 10 12.71 31.11 -3.47
N ASP A 11 12.11 30.42 -4.45
CA ASP A 11 10.95 29.53 -4.21
C ASP A 11 11.10 28.23 -5.04
N GLU A 12 12.07 27.38 -4.70
CA GLU A 12 12.17 26.00 -5.21
C GLU A 12 11.98 24.96 -4.09
N GLY A 13 10.71 24.64 -3.79
CA GLY A 13 10.26 23.42 -3.08
C GLY A 13 8.72 23.42 -2.95
N PRO A 14 7.95 22.31 -2.74
CA PRO A 14 8.19 20.87 -2.82
C PRO A 14 7.42 20.20 -4.00
N VAL A 15 7.24 20.91 -5.12
CA VAL A 15 6.36 20.48 -6.24
C VAL A 15 6.82 19.15 -6.88
N SER A 16 8.11 18.86 -6.86
CA SER A 16 8.69 17.63 -7.42
C SER A 16 8.33 16.37 -6.63
N GLY A 17 8.33 16.44 -5.28
CA GLY A 17 8.07 15.29 -4.41
C GLY A 17 6.63 14.78 -4.49
N THR A 18 5.66 15.70 -4.48
CA THR A 18 4.23 15.34 -4.59
C THR A 18 3.90 14.74 -5.95
N ARG A 19 4.40 15.34 -7.04
CA ARG A 19 4.20 14.83 -8.40
C ARG A 19 4.86 13.47 -8.61
N ALA A 20 6.05 13.26 -8.06
CA ALA A 20 6.74 11.97 -8.11
C ALA A 20 5.94 10.88 -7.36
N LEU A 21 5.39 11.20 -6.19
CA LEU A 21 4.55 10.29 -5.43
C LEU A 21 3.25 9.96 -6.16
N GLU A 22 2.57 10.95 -6.75
CA GLU A 22 1.36 10.72 -7.55
C GLU A 22 1.63 9.79 -8.74
N ARG A 23 2.74 10.01 -9.45
CA ARG A 23 3.17 9.11 -10.52
C ARG A 23 3.43 7.70 -10.00
N ALA A 24 4.14 7.57 -8.88
CA ALA A 24 4.42 6.28 -8.26
C ALA A 24 3.13 5.53 -7.88
N ILE A 25 2.13 6.23 -7.33
CA ILE A 25 0.81 5.67 -7.02
C ILE A 25 0.10 5.18 -8.28
N GLN A 26 0.14 5.95 -9.38
CA GLN A 26 -0.47 5.54 -10.65
C GLN A 26 0.22 4.31 -11.27
N GLU A 27 1.54 4.24 -11.15
CA GLU A 27 2.32 3.06 -11.55
C GLU A 27 1.99 1.84 -10.67
N THR A 28 1.82 2.02 -9.36
CA THR A 28 1.37 0.98 -8.43
C THR A 28 -0.02 0.45 -8.81
N ARG A 29 -0.98 1.32 -9.14
CA ARG A 29 -2.30 0.88 -9.67
C ARG A 29 -2.15 0.03 -10.94
N THR A 30 -1.15 0.33 -11.76
CA THR A 30 -0.85 -0.47 -12.96
C THR A 30 -0.31 -1.85 -12.60
N VAL A 31 0.58 -1.94 -11.59
CA VAL A 31 1.02 -3.24 -11.05
C VAL A 31 -0.17 -4.04 -10.50
N TYR A 32 -1.11 -3.39 -9.82
CA TYR A 32 -2.29 -4.08 -9.27
C TYR A 32 -3.15 -4.69 -10.36
N ARG A 33 -3.40 -3.96 -11.47
CA ARG A 33 -4.13 -4.51 -12.61
C ARG A 33 -3.40 -5.69 -13.25
N GLN A 34 -2.07 -5.65 -13.33
CA GLN A 34 -1.27 -6.77 -13.84
C GLN A 34 -1.34 -7.99 -12.92
N ALA A 35 -1.29 -7.78 -11.60
CA ALA A 35 -1.48 -8.85 -10.62
C ALA A 35 -2.88 -9.48 -10.75
N ASP A 36 -3.93 -8.66 -10.83
CA ASP A 36 -5.29 -9.16 -11.01
C ASP A 36 -5.44 -9.95 -12.33
N ALA A 37 -4.80 -9.51 -13.41
CA ALA A 37 -4.80 -10.23 -14.69
C ALA A 37 -4.06 -11.58 -14.60
N ALA A 38 -2.90 -11.62 -13.93
CA ALA A 38 -2.15 -12.86 -13.71
C ALA A 38 -2.94 -13.89 -12.89
N TYR A 39 -3.79 -13.41 -11.99
CA TYR A 39 -4.65 -14.22 -11.14
C TYR A 39 -6.10 -14.38 -11.65
N ALA A 40 -6.42 -13.91 -12.86
CA ALA A 40 -7.75 -14.06 -13.45
C ALA A 40 -8.24 -15.53 -13.55
N PRO A 41 -7.37 -16.55 -13.76
CA PRO A 41 -7.78 -17.96 -13.72
C PRO A 41 -8.16 -18.49 -12.33
N TYR A 42 -7.93 -17.70 -11.27
CA TYR A 42 -8.25 -18.07 -9.89
C TYR A 42 -9.55 -17.42 -9.43
N SER A 43 -10.26 -18.11 -8.55
CA SER A 43 -11.46 -17.61 -7.88
C SER A 43 -11.25 -17.54 -6.37
N CYS A 44 -11.56 -16.37 -5.81
CA CYS A 44 -11.51 -16.11 -4.37
C CYS A 44 -12.93 -15.92 -3.85
N PRO A 45 -13.40 -16.71 -2.86
CA PRO A 45 -14.74 -16.55 -2.30
C PRO A 45 -14.88 -15.33 -1.38
N ALA A 46 -13.84 -14.50 -1.26
CA ALA A 46 -13.78 -13.32 -0.40
C ALA A 46 -14.19 -13.61 1.06
N SER A 47 -13.76 -14.75 1.62
CA SER A 47 -14.15 -15.21 2.96
C SER A 47 -13.55 -14.43 4.13
N GLY A 48 -12.57 -13.55 3.88
CA GLY A 48 -11.87 -12.79 4.92
C GLY A 48 -10.84 -13.59 5.73
N GLU A 49 -10.72 -14.91 5.54
CA GLU A 49 -9.78 -15.76 6.30
C GLU A 49 -8.32 -15.35 6.12
N CYS A 50 -7.92 -14.93 4.91
CA CYS A 50 -6.57 -14.44 4.65
C CYS A 50 -6.25 -13.12 5.38
N CYS A 51 -7.27 -12.40 5.85
CA CYS A 51 -7.15 -11.15 6.59
C CYS A 51 -7.13 -11.34 8.12
N GLN A 52 -7.28 -12.58 8.61
CA GLN A 52 -7.15 -12.92 10.03
C GLN A 52 -5.66 -12.98 10.41
N LEU A 53 -4.99 -11.83 10.47
CA LEU A 53 -3.52 -11.73 10.55
C LEU A 53 -2.94 -12.36 11.82
N SER A 54 -3.63 -12.24 12.95
CA SER A 54 -3.27 -12.88 14.21
C SER A 54 -3.29 -14.40 14.14
N VAL A 55 -4.13 -14.99 13.27
CA VAL A 55 -4.24 -16.43 13.02
C VAL A 55 -3.26 -16.88 11.94
N THR A 56 -3.29 -16.24 10.78
CA THR A 56 -2.49 -16.63 9.61
C THR A 56 -1.00 -16.35 9.78
N LYS A 57 -0.64 -15.42 10.69
CA LYS A 57 0.71 -14.85 10.86
C LYS A 57 1.31 -14.31 9.55
N ARG A 58 0.44 -13.96 8.59
CA ARG A 58 0.81 -13.49 7.25
C ARG A 58 0.08 -12.20 6.97
N GLN A 59 0.83 -11.11 7.02
CA GLN A 59 0.35 -9.78 6.64
C GLN A 59 0.98 -9.35 5.33
N PRO A 60 0.30 -8.51 4.52
CA PRO A 60 0.93 -7.97 3.32
C PRO A 60 2.06 -7.02 3.74
N TRP A 61 3.13 -7.07 2.95
CA TRP A 61 4.26 -6.15 3.07
C TRP A 61 4.09 -5.08 2.00
N LEU A 62 4.09 -3.82 2.43
CA LEU A 62 3.74 -2.68 1.61
C LEU A 62 4.96 -1.78 1.41
N TRP A 63 5.12 -1.34 0.17
CA TRP A 63 5.95 -0.19 -0.16
C TRP A 63 5.22 1.13 0.09
N LEU A 64 5.96 2.24 0.17
CA LEU A 64 5.37 3.56 0.43
C LEU A 64 4.21 3.91 -0.51
N PRO A 65 4.30 3.77 -1.84
CA PRO A 65 3.19 4.12 -2.73
C PRO A 65 1.93 3.29 -2.48
N GLU A 66 2.06 2.05 -2.01
CA GLU A 66 0.92 1.20 -1.64
C GLU A 66 0.26 1.70 -0.36
N TRP A 67 1.07 2.10 0.62
CA TRP A 67 0.57 2.71 1.86
C TRP A 67 -0.16 4.03 1.61
N GLU A 68 0.42 4.90 0.77
CA GLU A 68 -0.20 6.17 0.38
C GLU A 68 -1.50 5.96 -0.40
N LEU A 69 -1.56 4.94 -1.27
CA LEU A 69 -2.78 4.57 -1.97
C LEU A 69 -3.89 4.15 -1.00
N LEU A 70 -3.57 3.31 0.00
CA LEU A 70 -4.52 2.88 1.02
C LEU A 70 -5.09 4.04 1.84
N LYS A 71 -4.23 4.96 2.29
CA LYS A 71 -4.66 6.17 3.01
C LYS A 71 -5.61 7.04 2.19
N ARG A 72 -5.47 7.04 0.86
CA ARG A 72 -6.33 7.81 -0.06
C ARG A 72 -7.64 7.11 -0.38
N SER A 73 -7.70 5.78 -0.33
CA SER A 73 -8.90 5.03 -0.71
C SER A 73 -9.99 5.10 0.37
N LYS A 74 -9.59 5.04 1.64
CA LYS A 74 -10.48 5.19 2.80
C LYS A 74 -9.74 5.83 3.97
N PRO A 75 -10.47 6.52 4.87
CA PRO A 75 -9.93 6.88 6.19
C PRO A 75 -9.34 5.65 6.86
N LEU A 76 -8.17 5.81 7.49
CA LEU A 76 -7.51 4.71 8.20
C LEU A 76 -8.39 4.23 9.35
N PRO A 77 -8.91 2.99 9.32
CA PRO A 77 -9.64 2.43 10.45
C PRO A 77 -8.68 2.21 11.64
N PRO A 78 -9.18 2.24 12.89
CA PRO A 78 -8.35 1.89 14.03
C PRO A 78 -7.82 0.46 13.92
N ALA A 79 -6.67 0.19 14.52
CA ALA A 79 -6.18 -1.17 14.68
C ALA A 79 -7.21 -2.01 15.45
N ARG A 80 -7.42 -3.27 15.04
CA ARG A 80 -8.37 -4.16 15.70
C ARG A 80 -7.74 -4.82 16.93
N ALA A 81 -8.53 -4.93 17.99
CA ALA A 81 -8.10 -5.59 19.24
C ALA A 81 -7.81 -7.09 19.06
N ASP A 82 -8.45 -7.74 18.08
CA ASP A 82 -8.24 -9.16 17.73
C ASP A 82 -6.96 -9.40 16.89
N GLY A 83 -6.24 -8.33 16.54
CA GLY A 83 -5.04 -8.39 15.70
C GLY A 83 -5.31 -8.80 14.25
N ALA A 84 -6.57 -8.78 13.79
CA ALA A 84 -6.90 -8.98 12.39
C ALA A 84 -6.62 -7.71 11.56
N CYS A 85 -6.74 -7.81 10.24
CA CYS A 85 -6.53 -6.68 9.34
C CYS A 85 -7.48 -5.53 9.69
N PRO A 86 -6.98 -4.29 9.89
CA PRO A 86 -7.82 -3.13 10.22
C PRO A 86 -8.92 -2.85 9.18
N TYR A 87 -8.71 -3.26 7.93
CA TYR A 87 -9.67 -3.06 6.85
C TYR A 87 -10.76 -4.13 6.75
N LEU A 88 -10.85 -5.09 7.67
CA LEU A 88 -12.03 -5.96 7.74
C LEU A 88 -13.25 -5.18 8.20
N ASP A 89 -14.42 -5.52 7.67
CA ASP A 89 -15.69 -5.00 8.16
C ASP A 89 -15.94 -5.38 9.64
N ALA A 90 -16.98 -4.81 10.24
CA ALA A 90 -17.31 -5.05 11.65
C ALA A 90 -17.51 -6.54 11.94
N ALA A 91 -18.06 -7.30 10.97
CA ALA A 91 -18.24 -8.74 11.07
C ALA A 91 -16.94 -9.55 10.94
N GLY A 92 -15.84 -8.94 10.47
CA GLY A 92 -14.57 -9.61 10.27
C GLY A 92 -14.50 -10.48 9.01
N LEU A 93 -15.43 -10.29 8.06
CA LEU A 93 -15.64 -11.20 6.93
C LEU A 93 -15.27 -10.60 5.59
N ARG A 94 -15.41 -9.27 5.41
CA ARG A 94 -15.18 -8.63 4.11
C ARG A 94 -14.15 -7.51 4.18
N CYS A 95 -13.30 -7.44 3.16
CA CYS A 95 -12.34 -6.36 3.02
C CYS A 95 -13.04 -5.07 2.56
N THR A 96 -12.96 -4.02 3.36
CA THR A 96 -13.56 -2.71 3.06
C THR A 96 -12.83 -1.92 1.98
N VAL A 97 -11.58 -2.30 1.64
CA VAL A 97 -10.75 -1.71 0.57
C VAL A 97 -10.44 -2.72 -0.53
N TYR A 98 -11.34 -3.69 -0.78
CA TYR A 98 -11.06 -4.83 -1.67
C TYR A 98 -10.53 -4.42 -3.05
N ALA A 99 -11.03 -3.33 -3.64
CA ALA A 99 -10.57 -2.83 -4.93
C ALA A 99 -9.15 -2.23 -4.88
N ASP A 100 -8.77 -1.61 -3.78
CA ASP A 100 -7.46 -0.97 -3.54
C ASP A 100 -6.54 -1.83 -2.66
N ARG A 101 -6.86 -3.12 -2.50
CA ARG A 101 -6.07 -4.05 -1.70
C ARG A 101 -4.59 -4.04 -2.15
N PRO A 102 -3.63 -4.11 -1.21
CA PRO A 102 -2.21 -4.10 -1.53
C PRO A 102 -1.78 -5.27 -2.41
N PHE A 103 -0.61 -5.17 -3.04
CA PHE A 103 -0.08 -6.24 -3.89
C PHE A 103 -0.02 -7.58 -3.16
N GLY A 104 0.46 -7.58 -1.92
CA GLY A 104 0.51 -8.79 -1.09
C GLY A 104 -0.85 -9.46 -0.91
N CYS A 105 -1.95 -8.69 -0.85
CA CYS A 105 -3.32 -9.23 -0.77
C CYS A 105 -3.86 -9.75 -2.11
N ARG A 106 -3.22 -9.40 -3.23
CA ARG A 106 -3.60 -9.86 -4.58
C ARG A 106 -2.91 -11.16 -4.96
N THR A 107 -1.77 -11.45 -4.34
CA THR A 107 -0.93 -12.60 -4.67
C THR A 107 -0.88 -13.63 -3.55
N PHE A 108 -1.51 -13.36 -2.40
CA PHE A 108 -1.64 -14.28 -1.29
C PHE A 108 -3.11 -14.63 -1.05
N PHE A 109 -3.39 -15.93 -0.88
CA PHE A 109 -4.73 -16.44 -0.70
C PHE A 109 -4.79 -17.45 0.44
N CYS A 110 -5.97 -17.58 1.06
CA CYS A 110 -6.23 -18.66 2.00
C CYS A 110 -6.48 -19.98 1.26
N GLN A 111 -6.63 -21.06 2.01
CA GLN A 111 -6.90 -22.41 1.50
C GLN A 111 -8.18 -22.56 0.65
N ARG A 112 -9.08 -21.56 0.67
CA ARG A 112 -10.34 -21.60 -0.09
C ARG A 112 -10.21 -21.08 -1.53
N ILE A 113 -9.02 -20.68 -1.97
CA ILE A 113 -8.78 -20.32 -3.37
C ILE A 113 -9.06 -21.51 -4.27
N GLN A 114 -9.69 -21.24 -5.42
CA GLN A 114 -9.87 -22.21 -6.49
C GLN A 114 -9.11 -21.74 -7.72
N GLY A 115 -8.55 -22.66 -8.50
CA GLY A 115 -7.83 -22.33 -9.73
C GLY A 115 -6.71 -23.31 -10.05
N PRO A 116 -5.80 -22.96 -10.97
CA PRO A 116 -4.71 -23.82 -11.40
C PRO A 116 -3.80 -24.25 -10.25
N ALA A 117 -3.22 -25.46 -10.37
CA ALA A 117 -2.33 -26.03 -9.35
C ALA A 117 -1.04 -25.22 -9.11
N ARG A 118 -0.59 -24.44 -10.11
CA ARG A 118 0.65 -23.65 -10.05
C ARG A 118 0.36 -22.17 -10.14
N GLN A 119 0.80 -21.44 -9.12
CA GLN A 119 0.75 -19.97 -9.08
C GLN A 119 1.66 -19.34 -10.15
N PRO A 120 1.34 -18.14 -10.67
CA PRO A 120 2.15 -17.42 -11.65
C PRO A 120 3.38 -16.76 -11.00
N SER A 121 4.28 -17.56 -10.42
CA SER A 121 5.40 -17.10 -9.59
C SER A 121 6.38 -16.16 -10.32
N GLU A 122 6.67 -16.43 -11.59
CA GLU A 122 7.55 -15.60 -12.41
C GLU A 122 7.00 -14.18 -12.60
N GLU A 123 5.70 -14.09 -12.91
CA GLU A 123 5.00 -12.82 -13.06
C GLU A 123 4.93 -12.07 -11.72
N VAL A 124 4.65 -12.77 -10.62
CA VAL A 124 4.69 -12.17 -9.27
C VAL A 124 6.06 -11.60 -8.95
N ALA A 125 7.14 -12.34 -9.20
CA ALA A 125 8.50 -11.87 -8.96
C ALA A 125 8.84 -10.63 -9.80
N ARG A 126 8.45 -10.63 -11.08
CA ARG A 126 8.61 -9.48 -11.99
C ARG A 126 7.89 -8.23 -11.46
N LEU A 127 6.67 -8.40 -10.96
CA LEU A 127 5.86 -7.30 -10.41
C LEU A 127 6.40 -6.79 -9.06
N LEU A 128 6.94 -7.66 -8.20
CA LEU A 128 7.62 -7.27 -6.96
C LEU A 128 8.82 -6.36 -7.23
N LEU A 129 9.70 -6.77 -8.15
CA LEU A 129 10.86 -5.96 -8.56
C LEU A 129 10.45 -4.63 -9.20
N ARG A 130 9.27 -4.57 -9.82
CA ARG A 130 8.72 -3.32 -10.34
C ARG A 130 8.22 -2.41 -9.21
N LEU A 131 7.51 -2.94 -8.22
CA LEU A 131 7.05 -2.16 -7.05
C LEU A 131 8.22 -1.59 -6.24
N GLU A 132 9.27 -2.40 -6.04
CA GLU A 132 10.50 -1.94 -5.39
C GLU A 132 11.08 -0.73 -6.11
N ARG A 133 11.30 -0.83 -7.44
CA ARG A 133 11.80 0.30 -8.26
C ARG A 133 10.89 1.52 -8.21
N ILE A 134 9.57 1.31 -8.19
CA ILE A 134 8.61 2.41 -8.05
C ILE A 134 8.81 3.12 -6.70
N SER A 135 8.93 2.35 -5.61
CA SER A 135 9.09 2.87 -4.26
C SER A 135 10.43 3.57 -4.05
N GLN A 136 11.53 2.97 -4.50
CA GLN A 136 12.87 3.52 -4.33
C GLN A 136 13.06 4.87 -5.01
N ARG A 137 12.31 5.18 -6.08
CA ARG A 137 12.35 6.52 -6.71
C ARG A 137 11.76 7.62 -5.82
N VAL A 138 10.82 7.29 -4.93
CA VAL A 138 10.12 8.28 -4.09
C VAL A 138 10.61 8.26 -2.65
N MET A 139 11.16 7.14 -2.18
CA MET A 139 11.75 7.01 -0.85
C MET A 139 12.97 6.06 -0.92
N PRO A 140 14.13 6.55 -1.39
CA PRO A 140 15.35 5.75 -1.49
C PRO A 140 15.83 5.18 -0.15
N SER A 141 15.51 5.86 0.97
CA SER A 141 15.88 5.43 2.32
C SER A 141 15.09 4.21 2.82
N LEU A 142 13.99 3.85 2.15
CA LEU A 142 13.22 2.66 2.47
C LEU A 142 13.87 1.43 1.81
N GLN A 143 14.71 0.74 2.58
CA GLN A 143 15.51 -0.41 2.11
C GLN A 143 14.69 -1.69 1.87
N GLY A 144 13.42 -1.72 2.26
CA GLY A 144 12.54 -2.88 2.10
C GLY A 144 11.08 -2.50 2.35
N PRO A 145 10.11 -3.30 1.88
CA PRO A 145 8.72 -3.07 2.22
C PRO A 145 8.55 -3.31 3.73
N ARG A 146 7.50 -2.73 4.33
CA ARG A 146 7.18 -2.93 5.74
C ARG A 146 5.87 -3.69 5.91
N PRO A 147 5.70 -4.49 6.96
CA PRO A 147 4.44 -5.14 7.27
C PRO A 147 3.32 -4.10 7.47
N LEU A 148 2.10 -4.42 7.01
CA LEU A 148 0.94 -3.52 7.12
C LEU A 148 0.76 -2.95 8.53
N LEU A 149 0.82 -3.80 9.57
CA LEU A 149 0.59 -3.35 10.94
C LEU A 149 1.70 -2.43 11.47
N GLU A 150 2.92 -2.51 10.92
CA GLU A 150 4.01 -1.57 11.24
C GLU A 150 3.73 -0.18 10.67
N TRP A 151 3.20 -0.10 9.44
CA TRP A 151 2.74 1.17 8.86
C TRP A 151 1.66 1.83 9.73
N TYR A 152 0.74 1.04 10.28
CA TYR A 152 -0.27 1.52 11.22
C TYR A 152 0.34 2.05 12.52
N ALA A 153 1.27 1.29 13.13
CA ALA A 153 1.95 1.71 14.34
C ALA A 153 2.68 3.05 14.16
N GLY A 154 3.33 3.26 13.00
CA GLY A 154 4.01 4.51 12.66
C GLY A 154 3.08 5.72 12.48
N VAL A 155 1.79 5.51 12.20
CA VAL A 155 0.79 6.60 12.17
C VAL A 155 0.23 6.86 13.57
N SER A 156 0.01 5.82 14.37
CA SER A 156 -0.50 5.96 15.75
C SER A 156 0.49 6.63 16.71
N THR A 157 1.79 6.68 16.38
CA THR A 157 2.84 7.32 17.18
C THR A 157 3.21 8.73 16.73
N ALA A 158 2.72 9.20 15.58
CA ALA A 158 2.90 10.59 15.19
C ALA A 158 2.06 11.48 16.13
N PRO A 159 2.64 12.48 16.82
CA PRO A 159 1.85 13.38 17.64
C PRO A 159 0.84 14.07 16.73
N ALA A 160 -0.41 14.13 17.16
CA ALA A 160 -1.42 14.96 16.52
C ALA A 160 -0.83 16.37 16.40
N ARG A 161 -0.66 16.87 15.17
CA ARG A 161 -0.29 18.27 14.98
C ARG A 161 -1.45 19.08 15.57
N GLU A 162 -1.23 19.66 16.75
CA GLU A 162 -2.09 20.68 17.34
C GLU A 162 -2.21 21.83 16.32
N GLU A 163 -3.37 21.91 15.66
CA GLU A 163 -3.83 23.13 15.01
C GLU A 163 -3.96 24.19 16.10
N ARG A 164 -3.14 25.22 15.98
CA ARG A 164 -3.12 26.42 16.82
C ARG A 164 -3.81 27.56 16.08
#